data_AF-A0AAU6E8Z3-F1
#
_entry.id   AF-A0AAU6E8Z3-F1
#
_cell.length_a   1.000
_cell.length_b   1.000
_cell.length_c   1.000
_cell.angle_alpha   90.00
_cell.angle_beta   90.00
_cell.angle_gamma   90.00
#
_symmetry.space_group_name_H-M   'P 1'
#
loop_
_entity.id
_entity.type
_entity.pdbx_description
1 polymer ?
#
loop_
_entity_poly.entity_id
_entity_poly.type
_entity_poly.pdbx_seq_one_letter_code
_entity_poly.pdbx_strand_id
1 'polypeptide(L)'
;MNGRFDQGIDVSHADLRGTGAGLVETGTTWLEAVGALRAHLEGEGDLWGEETGSMVKAGYLAVTRKALEVYEELGERQVTSGDDVHVMEADYRDTEQRNLEDAAWNKLAIERL
;
A
#
# COMPACT_ATOMS: atom_id res chain seq x y z
N MET A 1 14.64 18.03 35.15
CA MET A 1 13.80 17.02 34.48
C MET A 1 14.16 17.06 33.01
N ASN A 2 15.04 16.17 32.56
CA ASN A 2 15.44 16.09 31.15
C ASN A 2 14.49 15.11 30.46
N GLY A 3 13.52 15.65 29.72
CA GLY A 3 12.60 14.88 28.90
C GLY A 3 13.35 14.26 27.72
N ARG A 4 13.58 12.96 27.81
CA ARG A 4 14.16 12.13 26.75
C ARG A 4 13.07 11.86 25.71
N PHE A 5 12.94 12.73 24.72
CA PHE A 5 12.14 12.51 23.50
C PHE A 5 13.02 12.04 22.32
N ASP A 6 14.14 11.40 22.60
CA ASP A 6 15.22 11.19 21.62
C ASP A 6 15.19 9.79 20.95
N GLN A 7 14.00 9.30 20.60
CA GLN A 7 13.86 8.13 19.73
C GLN A 7 12.71 8.32 18.72
N GLY A 8 12.59 9.52 18.17
CA GLY A 8 11.88 9.67 16.91
C GLY A 8 12.61 8.82 15.87
N ILE A 9 11.90 7.90 15.22
CA ILE A 9 12.44 7.24 14.04
C ILE A 9 12.72 8.37 13.04
N ASP A 10 13.99 8.63 12.76
CA ASP A 10 14.40 9.60 11.76
C ASP A 10 14.10 8.99 10.39
N VAL A 11 12.88 9.21 9.90
CA VAL A 11 12.41 8.72 8.61
C VAL A 11 12.66 9.83 7.59
N SER A 12 13.54 9.58 6.62
CA SER A 12 13.75 10.53 5.54
C SER A 12 12.61 10.45 4.52
N HIS A 13 12.39 11.55 3.77
CA HIS A 13 11.47 11.52 2.63
C HIS A 13 11.86 10.45 1.60
N ALA A 14 13.15 10.08 1.49
CA ALA A 14 13.61 9.01 0.60
C ALA A 14 13.13 7.62 1.08
N ASP A 15 13.12 7.38 2.40
CA ASP A 15 12.63 6.14 3.00
C ASP A 15 11.12 5.98 2.80
N LEU A 16 10.35 7.07 2.95
CA LEU A 16 8.91 7.09 2.64
C LEU A 16 8.67 6.80 1.17
N ARG A 17 9.41 7.44 0.26
CA ARG A 17 9.25 7.20 -1.18
C ARG A 17 9.50 5.74 -1.56
N GLY A 18 10.57 5.14 -1.04
CA GLY A 18 10.91 3.74 -1.31
C GLY A 18 9.85 2.78 -0.74
N THR A 19 9.36 3.07 0.47
CA THR A 19 8.31 2.26 1.12
C THR A 19 6.98 2.36 0.37
N GLY A 20 6.56 3.56 -0.02
CA GLY A 20 5.35 3.78 -0.80
C GLY A 20 5.38 3.03 -2.12
N ALA A 21 6.48 3.16 -2.87
CA ALA A 21 6.65 2.46 -4.14
C ALA A 21 6.62 0.94 -3.97
N GLY A 22 7.29 0.40 -2.94
CA GLY A 22 7.32 -1.03 -2.67
C GLY A 22 5.94 -1.60 -2.28
N LEU A 23 5.13 -0.83 -1.55
CA LEU A 23 3.75 -1.22 -1.20
C LEU A 23 2.84 -1.23 -2.43
N VAL A 24 2.93 -0.20 -3.28
CA VAL A 24 2.18 -0.14 -4.56
C VAL A 24 2.57 -1.31 -5.46
N GLU A 25 3.87 -1.58 -5.61
CA GLU A 25 4.37 -2.70 -6.42
C GLU A 25 3.87 -4.04 -5.89
N THR A 26 4.02 -4.29 -4.59
CA THR A 26 3.56 -5.55 -3.95
C THR A 26 2.05 -5.74 -4.12
N GLY A 27 1.27 -4.70 -3.87
CA GLY A 27 -0.19 -4.74 -4.05
C GLY A 27 -0.58 -5.00 -5.50
N THR A 28 0.09 -4.36 -6.46
CA THR A 28 -0.17 -4.56 -7.90
C THR A 28 0.16 -5.99 -8.33
N THR A 29 1.35 -6.51 -7.98
CA THR A 29 1.74 -7.89 -8.27
C THR A 29 0.79 -8.90 -7.63
N TRP A 30 0.31 -8.62 -6.41
CA TRP A 30 -0.68 -9.45 -5.74
C TRP A 30 -2.00 -9.50 -6.52
N LEU A 31 -2.52 -8.34 -6.94
CA LEU A 31 -3.75 -8.24 -7.74
C LEU A 31 -3.62 -8.99 -9.08
N GLU A 32 -2.47 -8.91 -9.75
CA GLU A 32 -2.20 -9.68 -10.97
C GLU A 32 -2.25 -11.19 -10.73
N ALA A 33 -1.63 -11.67 -9.64
CA ALA A 33 -1.65 -13.07 -9.26
C ALA A 33 -3.08 -13.57 -8.94
N VAL A 34 -3.88 -12.75 -8.25
CA VAL A 34 -5.28 -13.06 -7.96
C VAL A 34 -6.11 -13.10 -9.24
N GLY A 35 -5.89 -12.16 -10.17
CA GLY A 35 -6.53 -12.16 -11.48
C GLY A 35 -6.20 -13.40 -12.31
N ALA A 36 -4.93 -13.83 -12.30
CA ALA A 36 -4.50 -15.07 -12.96
C ALA A 36 -5.15 -16.30 -12.34
N LEU A 37 -5.23 -16.38 -11.01
CA LEU A 37 -5.90 -17.46 -10.30
C LEU A 37 -7.40 -17.51 -10.62
N ARG A 38 -8.08 -16.35 -10.65
CA ARG A 38 -9.48 -16.24 -11.04
C ARG A 38 -9.70 -16.77 -12.46
N ALA A 39 -8.88 -16.33 -13.41
CA ALA A 39 -8.98 -16.78 -14.80
C ALA A 39 -8.76 -18.29 -14.94
N HIS A 40 -7.83 -18.86 -14.17
CA HIS A 40 -7.59 -20.30 -14.14
C HIS A 40 -8.79 -21.07 -13.59
N LEU A 41 -9.35 -20.63 -12.47
CA LEU A 41 -10.51 -21.28 -11.83
C LEU A 41 -11.80 -21.18 -12.65
N GLU A 42 -11.97 -20.09 -13.41
CA GLU A 42 -13.10 -19.91 -14.32
C GLU A 42 -12.87 -20.59 -15.69
N GLY A 43 -11.61 -20.82 -16.07
CA GLY A 43 -11.21 -21.38 -17.37
C GLY A 43 -10.98 -22.90 -17.39
N GLU A 44 -10.61 -23.52 -16.28
CA GLU A 44 -10.53 -24.98 -16.20
C GLU A 44 -11.93 -25.59 -16.14
N GLY A 45 -12.29 -26.32 -17.21
CA GLY A 45 -13.55 -27.03 -17.34
C GLY A 45 -13.85 -27.93 -16.13
N ASP A 46 -15.14 -28.09 -15.83
CA ASP A 46 -15.69 -28.68 -14.61
C ASP A 46 -14.92 -29.91 -14.07
N LEU A 47 -14.06 -29.67 -13.08
CA LEU A 47 -13.29 -30.71 -12.40
C LEU A 47 -14.16 -31.69 -11.58
N TRP A 48 -15.47 -31.40 -11.44
CA TRP A 48 -16.32 -32.04 -10.43
C TRP A 48 -17.32 -33.08 -10.97
N GLY A 49 -17.50 -33.22 -12.29
CA GLY A 49 -18.44 -34.18 -12.89
C GLY A 49 -19.93 -33.93 -12.54
N GLU A 50 -20.84 -34.65 -13.21
CA GLU A 50 -22.25 -34.20 -13.33
C GLU A 50 -23.17 -34.42 -12.11
N GLU A 51 -23.00 -35.46 -11.28
CA GLU A 51 -24.11 -35.90 -10.39
C GLU A 51 -23.84 -35.81 -8.88
N THR A 52 -22.72 -36.32 -8.37
CA THR A 52 -22.38 -36.25 -6.92
C THR A 52 -21.61 -34.97 -6.56
N GLY A 53 -21.10 -34.26 -7.57
CA GLY A 53 -20.26 -33.08 -7.42
C GLY A 53 -21.02 -31.76 -7.25
N SER A 54 -22.32 -31.66 -7.55
CA SER A 54 -22.96 -30.35 -7.75
C SER A 54 -23.06 -29.47 -6.49
N MET A 55 -23.40 -30.03 -5.32
CA MET A 55 -23.42 -29.28 -4.05
C MET A 55 -22.01 -28.97 -3.54
N VAL A 56 -21.08 -29.92 -3.66
CA VAL A 56 -19.67 -29.72 -3.28
C VAL A 56 -19.03 -28.67 -4.18
N LYS A 57 -19.32 -28.70 -5.48
CA LYS A 57 -18.95 -27.70 -6.48
C LYS A 57 -19.54 -26.33 -6.14
N ALA A 58 -20.83 -26.23 -5.84
CA ALA A 58 -21.45 -24.97 -5.47
C ALA A 58 -20.82 -24.37 -4.20
N GLY A 59 -20.58 -25.19 -3.18
CA GLY A 59 -19.87 -24.77 -1.97
C GLY A 59 -18.43 -24.35 -2.24
N TYR A 60 -17.68 -25.15 -3.01
CA TYR A 60 -16.30 -24.86 -3.40
C TYR A 60 -16.19 -23.57 -4.20
N LEU A 61 -17.09 -23.33 -5.16
CA LEU A 61 -17.13 -22.10 -5.95
C LEU A 61 -17.49 -20.89 -5.09
N ALA A 62 -18.41 -21.03 -4.14
CA ALA A 62 -18.77 -19.95 -3.22
C ALA A 62 -17.60 -19.56 -2.30
N VAL A 63 -16.93 -20.55 -1.70
CA VAL A 63 -15.74 -20.32 -0.85
C VAL A 63 -14.60 -19.73 -1.66
N THR A 64 -14.34 -20.28 -2.85
CA THR A 64 -13.29 -19.81 -3.75
C THR A 64 -13.53 -18.37 -4.20
N ARG A 65 -14.77 -18.02 -4.58
CA ARG A 65 -15.13 -16.63 -4.91
C ARG A 65 -14.88 -15.72 -3.73
N LYS A 66 -15.29 -16.13 -2.52
CA LYS A 66 -15.08 -15.30 -1.33
C LYS A 66 -13.61 -15.13 -0.98
N ALA A 67 -12.80 -16.17 -1.17
CA ALA A 67 -11.36 -16.08 -0.99
C ALA A 67 -10.71 -15.11 -1.99
N LEU A 68 -11.11 -15.17 -3.27
CA LEU A 68 -10.62 -14.25 -4.30
C LEU A 68 -10.97 -12.79 -3.96
N GLU A 69 -12.20 -12.51 -3.52
CA GLU A 69 -12.60 -11.16 -3.08
C GLU A 69 -11.73 -10.64 -1.93
N VAL A 70 -11.43 -11.49 -0.94
CA VAL A 70 -10.58 -11.11 0.20
C VAL A 70 -9.14 -10.86 -0.24
N TYR A 71 -8.64 -11.65 -1.19
CA TYR A 71 -7.31 -11.43 -1.75
C TYR A 71 -7.25 -10.16 -2.60
N GLU A 72 -8.29 -9.84 -3.37
CA GLU A 72 -8.38 -8.56 -4.09
C GLU A 72 -8.36 -7.39 -3.12
N GLU A 73 -9.19 -7.42 -2.07
CA GLU A 73 -9.23 -6.37 -1.05
C GLU A 73 -7.87 -6.17 -0.35
N LEU A 74 -7.13 -7.25 -0.10
CA LEU A 74 -5.78 -7.16 0.46
C LEU A 74 -4.81 -6.42 -0.48
N GLY A 75 -4.83 -6.76 -1.77
CA GLY A 75 -4.00 -6.10 -2.78
C GLY A 75 -4.33 -4.62 -2.93
N GLU A 76 -5.63 -4.28 -2.99
CA GLU A 76 -6.10 -2.90 -3.06
C GLU A 76 -5.65 -2.08 -1.84
N ARG A 77 -5.80 -2.64 -0.63
CA ARG A 77 -5.34 -1.98 0.61
C ARG A 77 -3.83 -1.74 0.63
N GLN A 78 -3.04 -2.64 0.05
CA GLN A 78 -1.59 -2.44 -0.07
C GLN A 78 -1.26 -1.30 -1.02
N VAL A 79 -1.95 -1.23 -2.17
CA VAL A 79 -1.79 -0.11 -3.12
C VAL A 79 -2.17 1.22 -2.45
N THR A 80 -3.35 1.30 -1.83
CA THR A 80 -3.79 2.51 -1.13
C THR A 80 -2.84 2.91 0.00
N SER A 81 -2.32 1.95 0.77
CA SER A 81 -1.32 2.25 1.81
C SER A 81 -0.04 2.82 1.21
N GLY A 82 0.39 2.33 0.04
CA GLY A 82 1.53 2.88 -0.68
C GLY A 82 1.29 4.32 -1.16
N ASP A 83 0.10 4.60 -1.69
CA ASP A 83 -0.32 5.95 -2.08
C ASP A 83 -0.35 6.92 -0.89
N ASP A 84 -0.89 6.50 0.26
CA ASP A 84 -0.91 7.29 1.49
C ASP A 84 0.53 7.63 1.95
N VAL A 85 1.46 6.68 1.84
CA VAL A 85 2.88 6.90 2.15
C VAL A 85 3.51 7.90 1.17
N HIS A 86 3.12 7.88 -0.12
CA HIS A 86 3.57 8.88 -1.08
C HIS A 86 3.03 10.28 -0.77
N VAL A 87 1.79 10.40 -0.30
CA VAL A 87 1.24 11.67 0.17
C VAL A 87 2.04 12.18 1.38
N MET A 88 2.34 11.30 2.35
CA MET A 88 3.17 11.65 3.50
C MET A 88 4.58 12.11 3.09
N GLU A 89 5.19 11.49 2.08
CA GLU A 89 6.49 11.90 1.54
C GLU A 89 6.44 13.33 0.98
N ALA A 90 5.40 13.64 0.21
CA ALA A 90 5.21 14.95 -0.39
C ALA A 90 5.00 16.04 0.67
N ASP A 91 4.17 15.75 1.69
CA ASP A 91 3.89 16.67 2.80
C ASP A 91 5.14 16.92 3.67
N TYR A 92 5.94 15.87 3.90
CA TYR A 92 7.20 16.00 4.62
C TYR A 92 8.17 16.92 3.87
N ARG A 93 8.34 16.69 2.56
CA ARG A 93 9.23 17.50 1.71
C ARG A 93 8.81 18.97 1.66
N ASP A 94 7.51 19.25 1.54
CA ASP A 94 6.99 20.62 1.53
C ASP A 94 7.23 21.31 2.89
N THR A 95 7.03 20.58 3.99
CA THR A 95 7.32 21.09 5.33
C THR A 95 8.80 21.40 5.52
N GLU A 96 9.70 20.51 5.08
CA GLU A 96 11.14 20.73 5.12
C GLU A 96 11.56 21.96 4.30
N GLN A 97 11.00 22.11 3.10
CA GLN A 97 11.28 23.27 2.26
C GLN A 97 10.84 24.58 2.92
N ARG A 98 9.62 24.65 3.46
CA ARG A 98 9.13 25.86 4.16
C ARG A 98 9.98 26.22 5.36
N ASN A 99 10.41 25.22 6.14
CA ASN A 99 11.31 25.45 7.28
C ASN A 99 12.66 26.04 6.84
N LEU A 100 13.21 25.60 5.70
CA LEU A 100 14.44 26.16 5.14
C LEU A 100 14.25 27.60 4.65
N GLU A 101 13.12 27.89 4.00
CA GLU A 101 12.77 29.24 3.54
C GLU A 101 12.61 30.20 4.73
N ASP A 102 11.89 29.80 5.78
CA ASP A 102 11.70 30.59 7.00
C ASP A 102 13.04 30.84 7.73
N ALA A 103 13.90 29.82 7.80
CA ALA A 103 15.23 29.96 8.39
C ALA A 103 16.09 30.97 7.60
N ALA A 104 16.02 30.94 6.26
CA ALA A 104 16.73 31.88 5.40
C ALA A 104 16.21 33.33 5.58
N TRP A 105 14.90 33.51 5.68
CA TRP A 105 14.29 34.82 5.94
C TRP A 105 14.68 35.38 7.31
N ASN A 106 14.66 34.56 8.35
CA ASN A 106 15.08 34.96 9.69
C ASN A 106 16.54 35.39 9.72
N LYS A 107 17.43 34.67 9.01
CA LYS A 107 18.83 35.05 8.88
C LYS A 107 19.00 36.41 8.19
N LEU A 108 18.31 36.63 7.08
CA LEU A 108 18.33 37.91 6.37
C LEU A 108 17.79 39.07 7.20
N ALA A 109 16.78 38.83 8.04
CA ALA A 109 16.24 39.85 8.94
C ALA A 109 17.23 40.23 10.04
N ILE A 110 17.95 39.26 10.61
CA ILE A 110 19.01 39.50 11.61
C ILE A 110 20.18 40.29 11.01
N GLU A 111 20.60 39.96 9.78
CA GLU A 111 21.71 40.65 9.09
C GLU A 111 21.40 42.10 8.69
N ARG A 112 20.13 42.52 8.78
CA ARG A 112 19.68 43.89 8.46
C ARG A 112 19.44 44.77 9.68
N LEU A 113 19.61 44.24 10.90
CA LEU A 113 19.56 44.97 12.18
C LEU A 113 20.96 45.43 12.59
#